data_AF-A0AAN6MMA7-F1
#
_entry.id   AF-A0AAN6MMA7-F1
#
_cell.length_a   1.000
_cell.length_b   1.000
_cell.length_c   1.000
_cell.angle_alpha   90.00
_cell.angle_beta   90.00
_cell.angle_gamma   90.00
#
_symmetry.space_group_name_H-M   'P 1'
#
loop_
_entity.id
_entity.type
_entity.pdbx_description
1 polymer ?
#
loop_
_entity_poly.entity_id
_entity_poly.type
_entity_poly.pdbx_seq_one_letter_code
_entity_poly.pdbx_strand_id
1 'polypeptide(L)'
;MPCHICNDFKGSRGILGKGKAVGLGTRTHRKVGLRWNEITASAESCFTCDILTRGIRGSLQQRSINESDIRSFTILFYYVDEPLEEESDTNKELRFHLADGSRFDMELFITEEAEGPDCTFPSDWETFPISQRTSPRTDSDAAMATIQGWIEECLADHEFCAAATEEKLPARVIDVGLGSSAIRLVEPPPGTFGRYICLSHCWGREQIITTT
;
A
#
# COMPACT_ATOMS: atom_id res chain seq x y z
N MET A 1 -25.21 -1.29 -19.45
CA MET A 1 -25.78 -2.24 -18.46
C MET A 1 -24.82 -2.32 -17.27
N PRO A 2 -25.32 -2.45 -16.03
CA PRO A 2 -24.46 -2.64 -14.87
C PRO A 2 -23.66 -3.94 -15.01
N CYS A 3 -22.35 -3.90 -14.76
CA CYS A 3 -21.49 -5.07 -14.86
C CYS A 3 -21.63 -5.98 -13.62
N HIS A 4 -21.95 -7.25 -13.83
CA HIS A 4 -22.16 -8.23 -12.75
C HIS A 4 -20.90 -8.58 -11.93
N ILE A 5 -19.71 -8.21 -12.41
CA ILE A 5 -18.43 -8.39 -11.73
C ILE A 5 -18.07 -7.13 -10.93
N CYS A 6 -18.04 -5.97 -11.60
CA CYS A 6 -17.50 -4.72 -11.05
C CYS A 6 -18.55 -3.84 -10.34
N ASN A 7 -19.84 -3.95 -10.68
CA ASN A 7 -20.87 -2.99 -10.25
C ASN A 7 -21.34 -3.17 -8.79
N ASP A 8 -21.02 -4.30 -8.16
CA ASP A 8 -21.23 -4.51 -6.71
C ASP A 8 -20.15 -3.83 -5.86
N PHE A 9 -19.05 -3.34 -6.47
CA PHE A 9 -18.01 -2.62 -5.74
C PHE A 9 -18.40 -1.19 -5.36
N LYS A 10 -19.49 -0.65 -5.95
CA LYS A 10 -20.02 0.67 -5.59
C LYS A 10 -20.32 0.73 -4.10
N GLY A 11 -19.71 1.70 -3.41
CA GLY A 11 -20.12 2.03 -2.04
C GLY A 11 -21.55 2.52 -2.06
N SER A 12 -22.44 1.84 -1.35
CA SER A 12 -23.82 2.31 -1.15
C SER A 12 -23.91 3.48 -0.17
N ARG A 13 -22.78 3.95 0.37
CA ARG A 13 -22.71 4.96 1.44
C ARG A 13 -21.68 6.03 1.08
N GLY A 14 -22.02 7.29 1.38
CA GLY A 14 -21.11 8.42 1.24
C GLY A 14 -19.92 8.30 2.19
N ILE A 15 -18.78 8.89 1.80
CA ILE A 15 -17.58 8.98 2.63
C ILE A 15 -17.96 9.72 3.92
N LEU A 16 -17.82 9.04 5.07
CA LEU A 16 -18.09 9.67 6.36
C LEU A 16 -16.96 10.66 6.65
N GLY A 17 -17.31 11.90 6.96
CA GLY A 17 -16.34 12.89 7.43
C GLY A 17 -15.71 12.44 8.76
N LYS A 18 -14.43 12.82 8.97
CA LYS A 18 -13.70 12.56 10.23
C LYS A 18 -14.58 12.91 11.44
N GLY A 19 -14.73 11.98 12.38
CA GLY A 19 -15.43 12.19 13.66
C GLY A 19 -16.88 11.67 13.76
N LYS A 20 -17.41 10.96 12.76
CA LYS A 20 -18.68 10.22 12.89
C LYS A 20 -18.46 8.72 12.95
N ALA A 21 -17.90 8.25 14.07
CA ALA A 21 -17.88 6.83 14.40
C ALA A 21 -19.31 6.38 14.73
N VAL A 22 -20.02 5.88 13.73
CA VAL A 22 -21.19 5.02 13.96
C VAL A 22 -20.65 3.61 13.85
N GLY A 23 -20.94 2.74 14.82
CA GLY A 23 -20.60 1.32 14.75
C GLY A 23 -21.23 0.70 13.50
N LEU A 24 -20.47 0.64 12.42
CA LEU A 24 -20.89 0.19 11.11
C LEU A 24 -20.10 -1.10 10.84
N GLY A 25 -20.82 -2.19 10.59
CA GLY A 25 -20.20 -3.50 10.44
C GLY A 25 -19.22 -3.58 9.27
N THR A 26 -18.31 -4.55 9.34
CA THR A 26 -17.30 -4.87 8.33
C THR A 26 -17.86 -4.85 6.90
N ARG A 27 -17.27 -4.04 6.02
CA ARG A 27 -17.57 -4.09 4.59
C ARG A 27 -16.68 -5.16 3.95
N THR A 28 -17.29 -6.09 3.22
CA THR A 28 -16.53 -7.12 2.51
C THR A 28 -17.14 -7.33 1.14
N HIS A 29 -16.36 -7.08 0.09
CA HIS A 29 -16.70 -7.47 -1.27
C HIS A 29 -16.02 -8.78 -1.58
N ARG A 30 -16.82 -9.80 -1.85
CA ARG A 30 -16.32 -11.14 -2.14
C ARG A 30 -17.04 -11.72 -3.36
N LYS A 31 -16.29 -11.89 -4.44
CA LYS A 31 -16.74 -12.58 -5.66
C LYS A 31 -15.86 -13.80 -5.87
N VAL A 32 -16.43 -14.99 -5.65
CA VAL A 32 -15.71 -16.27 -5.71
C VAL A 32 -16.01 -17.02 -6.99
N GLY A 33 -15.02 -17.79 -7.46
CA GLY A 33 -15.23 -18.72 -8.56
C GLY A 33 -15.39 -18.07 -9.93
N LEU A 34 -14.93 -16.82 -10.09
CA LEU A 34 -14.93 -16.14 -11.37
C LEU A 34 -14.00 -16.86 -12.35
N ARG A 35 -14.44 -17.04 -13.58
CA ARG A 35 -13.62 -17.58 -14.67
C ARG A 35 -12.96 -16.45 -15.45
N TRP A 36 -11.82 -16.77 -16.05
CA TRP A 36 -11.07 -15.79 -16.83
C TRP A 36 -11.84 -15.25 -18.04
N ASN A 37 -12.65 -16.09 -18.70
CA ASN A 37 -13.48 -15.67 -19.82
C ASN A 37 -14.62 -14.70 -19.41
N GLU A 38 -15.08 -14.75 -18.16
CA GLU A 38 -16.14 -13.85 -17.67
C GLU A 38 -15.63 -12.42 -17.53
N ILE A 39 -14.44 -12.24 -16.94
CA ILE A 39 -13.85 -10.91 -16.77
C ILE A 39 -13.34 -10.32 -18.08
N THR A 40 -12.79 -11.15 -18.98
CA THR A 40 -12.35 -10.68 -20.30
C THR A 40 -13.52 -10.28 -21.19
N ALA A 41 -14.62 -11.04 -21.21
CA ALA A 41 -15.85 -10.63 -21.90
C ALA A 41 -16.44 -9.35 -21.29
N SER A 42 -16.39 -9.22 -19.95
CA SER A 42 -16.84 -7.99 -19.30
C SER A 42 -15.93 -6.79 -19.58
N ALA A 43 -14.64 -6.99 -19.82
CA ALA A 43 -13.68 -5.92 -20.11
C ALA A 43 -13.99 -5.19 -21.43
N GLU A 44 -14.70 -5.84 -22.36
CA GLU A 44 -15.16 -5.20 -23.60
C GLU A 44 -16.13 -4.03 -23.35
N SER A 45 -16.75 -3.96 -22.15
CA SER A 45 -17.76 -2.95 -21.82
C SER A 45 -17.75 -2.40 -20.38
N CYS A 46 -16.98 -2.97 -19.44
CA CYS A 46 -16.68 -2.40 -18.10
C CYS A 46 -15.21 -1.97 -18.03
N PHE A 47 -15.00 -0.67 -17.86
CA PHE A 47 -13.67 -0.07 -17.68
C PHE A 47 -12.88 -0.69 -16.51
N THR A 48 -13.51 -0.91 -15.36
CA THR A 48 -12.83 -1.55 -14.21
C THR A 48 -12.38 -2.97 -14.53
N CYS A 49 -13.20 -3.74 -15.24
CA CYS A 49 -12.83 -5.09 -15.68
C CYS A 49 -11.68 -5.06 -16.69
N ASP A 50 -11.62 -4.05 -17.56
CA ASP A 50 -10.50 -3.84 -18.49
C ASP A 50 -9.19 -3.57 -17.72
N ILE A 51 -9.19 -2.62 -16.78
CA ILE A 51 -8.02 -2.34 -15.93
C ILE A 51 -7.55 -3.58 -15.18
N LEU A 52 -8.48 -4.29 -14.50
CA LEU A 52 -8.14 -5.53 -13.80
C LEU A 52 -7.57 -6.57 -14.77
N THR A 53 -8.18 -6.77 -15.93
CA THR A 53 -7.70 -7.73 -16.95
C THR A 53 -6.29 -7.39 -17.41
N ARG A 54 -5.99 -6.12 -17.68
CA ARG A 54 -4.64 -5.67 -18.09
C ARG A 54 -3.61 -5.92 -17.00
N GLY A 55 -3.91 -5.55 -15.75
CA GLY A 55 -3.02 -5.79 -14.61
C GLY A 55 -2.76 -7.28 -14.37
N ILE A 56 -3.82 -8.09 -14.41
CA ILE A 56 -3.72 -9.55 -14.27
C ILE A 56 -2.83 -10.13 -15.38
N ARG A 57 -3.04 -9.75 -16.64
CA ARG A 57 -2.20 -10.20 -17.78
C ARG A 57 -0.73 -9.89 -17.58
N GLY A 58 -0.39 -8.67 -17.13
CA GLY A 58 0.99 -8.30 -16.83
C GLY A 58 1.63 -9.22 -15.77
N SER A 59 0.90 -9.53 -14.70
CA SER A 59 1.39 -10.44 -13.65
C SER A 59 1.51 -11.88 -14.12
N LEU A 60 0.57 -12.39 -14.91
CA LEU A 60 0.65 -13.72 -15.52
C LEU A 60 1.90 -13.84 -16.40
N GLN A 61 2.18 -12.82 -17.22
CA GLN A 61 3.36 -12.77 -18.08
C GLN A 61 4.66 -12.80 -17.27
N GLN A 62 4.76 -12.00 -16.20
CA GLN A 62 5.93 -12.01 -15.30
C GLN A 62 6.16 -13.38 -14.63
N ARG A 63 5.09 -14.14 -14.42
CA ARG A 63 5.12 -15.47 -13.79
C ARG A 63 5.18 -16.62 -14.80
N SER A 64 5.18 -16.34 -16.10
CA SER A 64 5.11 -17.34 -17.18
C SER A 64 3.91 -18.28 -17.06
N ILE A 65 2.76 -17.77 -16.61
CA ILE A 65 1.49 -18.51 -16.48
C ILE A 65 0.62 -18.18 -17.69
N ASN A 66 0.02 -19.18 -18.35
CA ASN A 66 -0.91 -18.91 -19.44
C ASN A 66 -2.29 -18.55 -18.89
N GLU A 67 -3.01 -17.68 -19.59
CA GLU A 67 -4.41 -17.36 -19.28
C GLU A 67 -5.30 -18.61 -19.22
N SER A 68 -5.03 -19.61 -20.07
CA SER A 68 -5.72 -20.90 -20.10
C SER A 68 -5.53 -21.74 -18.85
N ASP A 69 -4.46 -21.48 -18.09
CA ASP A 69 -4.14 -22.22 -16.88
C ASP A 69 -4.99 -21.74 -15.70
N ILE A 70 -5.66 -20.59 -15.81
CA ILE A 70 -6.56 -20.07 -14.78
C ILE A 70 -7.84 -20.92 -14.77
N ARG A 71 -8.02 -21.68 -13.69
CA ARG A 71 -9.26 -22.43 -13.45
C ARG A 71 -10.35 -21.51 -12.89
N SER A 72 -9.99 -20.68 -11.93
CA SER A 72 -10.87 -19.66 -11.35
C SER A 72 -10.07 -18.65 -10.54
N PHE A 73 -10.70 -17.54 -10.20
CA PHE A 73 -10.14 -16.58 -9.25
C PHE A 73 -11.23 -15.96 -8.36
N THR A 74 -10.78 -15.37 -7.27
CA THR A 74 -11.62 -14.68 -6.29
C THR A 74 -11.18 -13.24 -6.19
N ILE A 75 -12.14 -12.31 -6.20
CA ILE A 75 -11.92 -10.91 -5.83
C ILE A 75 -12.35 -10.76 -4.37
N LEU A 76 -11.42 -10.34 -3.52
CA LEU A 76 -11.63 -10.15 -2.08
C LEU A 76 -11.16 -8.75 -1.68
N PHE A 77 -12.11 -7.86 -1.41
CA PHE A 77 -11.83 -6.55 -0.81
C PHE A 77 -12.41 -6.51 0.59
N TYR A 78 -11.54 -6.28 1.57
CA TYR A 78 -11.86 -6.24 2.99
C TYR A 78 -11.63 -4.84 3.54
N TYR A 79 -12.58 -4.36 4.35
CA TYR A 79 -12.51 -3.05 4.99
C TYR A 79 -12.92 -3.17 6.45
N VAL A 80 -12.07 -2.66 7.34
CA VAL A 80 -12.30 -2.61 8.78
C VAL A 80 -12.79 -1.21 9.13
N ASP A 81 -14.01 -1.12 9.66
CA ASP A 81 -14.64 0.13 10.14
C ASP A 81 -14.30 0.40 11.64
N GLU A 82 -13.16 -0.10 12.14
CA GLU A 82 -12.73 0.14 13.52
C GLU A 82 -12.37 1.63 13.71
N PRO A 83 -12.62 2.20 14.90
CA PRO A 83 -12.46 3.62 15.15
C PRO A 83 -10.98 3.97 15.22
N LEU A 84 -10.41 4.40 14.09
CA LEU A 84 -9.16 5.18 14.03
C LEU A 84 -8.02 4.65 14.93
N GLU A 85 -7.77 3.35 14.94
CA GLU A 85 -6.41 2.87 15.15
C GLU A 85 -5.75 2.95 13.77
N GLU A 86 -4.68 3.74 13.64
CA GLU A 86 -4.22 4.39 12.41
C GLU A 86 -3.69 3.46 11.30
N GLU A 87 -3.89 2.15 11.40
CA GLU A 87 -3.40 1.16 10.44
C GLU A 87 -4.41 0.04 10.16
N SER A 88 -5.72 0.34 10.09
CA SER A 88 -6.68 -0.71 9.75
C SER A 88 -6.49 -1.20 8.29
N ASP A 89 -5.90 -2.38 8.14
CA ASP A 89 -5.52 -2.98 6.85
C ASP A 89 -6.73 -3.08 5.90
N THR A 90 -6.75 -2.27 4.85
CA THR A 90 -7.71 -2.41 3.74
C THR A 90 -7.14 -3.29 2.65
N ASN A 91 -7.29 -4.60 2.81
CA ASN A 91 -6.69 -5.54 1.88
C ASN A 91 -7.54 -5.71 0.59
N LYS A 92 -6.88 -5.65 -0.56
CA LYS A 92 -7.50 -5.79 -1.89
C LYS A 92 -6.78 -6.90 -2.65
N GLU A 93 -7.29 -8.11 -2.52
CA GLU A 93 -6.64 -9.29 -3.09
C GLU A 93 -7.43 -9.89 -4.25
N LEU A 94 -6.67 -10.41 -5.21
CA LEU A 94 -7.12 -11.34 -6.22
C LEU A 94 -6.43 -12.68 -5.98
N ARG A 95 -7.21 -13.73 -5.71
CA ARG A 95 -6.68 -15.08 -5.43
C ARG A 95 -6.96 -16.01 -6.60
N PHE A 96 -5.94 -16.59 -7.21
CA PHE A 96 -6.06 -17.42 -8.41
C PHE A 96 -5.84 -18.89 -8.08
N HIS A 97 -6.66 -19.73 -8.68
CA HIS A 97 -6.52 -21.18 -8.69
C HIS A 97 -6.20 -21.64 -10.11
N LEU A 98 -5.10 -22.37 -10.27
CA LEU A 98 -4.66 -22.88 -11.56
C LEU A 98 -5.16 -24.30 -11.82
N ALA A 99 -5.13 -24.71 -13.09
CA ALA A 99 -5.57 -26.02 -13.55
C ALA A 99 -4.72 -27.17 -12.97
N ASP A 100 -3.44 -26.91 -12.71
CA ASP A 100 -2.50 -27.85 -12.08
C ASP A 100 -2.69 -27.99 -10.56
N GLY A 101 -3.62 -27.24 -9.97
CA GLY A 101 -3.92 -27.22 -8.54
C GLY A 101 -3.10 -26.21 -7.73
N SER A 102 -2.15 -25.52 -8.34
CA SER A 102 -1.40 -24.44 -7.69
C SER A 102 -2.24 -23.16 -7.54
N ARG A 103 -1.73 -22.21 -6.74
CA ARG A 103 -2.37 -20.93 -6.48
C ARG A 103 -1.37 -19.79 -6.45
N PHE A 104 -1.82 -18.60 -6.79
CA PHE A 104 -1.07 -17.37 -6.54
C PHE A 104 -2.04 -16.24 -6.21
N ASP A 105 -1.55 -15.28 -5.43
CA ASP A 105 -2.32 -14.13 -4.99
C ASP A 105 -1.70 -12.85 -5.58
N MET A 106 -2.55 -11.86 -5.84
CA MET A 106 -2.16 -10.51 -6.24
C MET A 106 -2.83 -9.50 -5.35
N GLU A 107 -2.07 -8.52 -4.92
CA GLU A 107 -2.58 -7.39 -4.16
C GLU A 107 -2.69 -6.16 -5.08
N LEU A 108 -3.76 -5.40 -4.90
CA LEU A 108 -4.06 -4.21 -5.70
C LEU A 108 -3.79 -2.94 -4.88
N PHE A 109 -2.87 -2.13 -5.39
CA PHE A 109 -2.57 -0.80 -4.87
C PHE A 109 -2.98 0.27 -5.87
N ILE A 110 -3.31 1.45 -5.37
CA ILE A 110 -3.62 2.63 -6.19
C ILE A 110 -2.56 3.68 -5.87
N THR A 111 -1.94 4.25 -6.89
CA THR A 111 -0.96 5.35 -6.76
C THR A 111 -1.63 6.68 -7.11
N GLU A 112 -1.45 7.70 -6.27
CA GLU A 112 -2.06 9.03 -6.43
C GLU A 112 -1.54 9.82 -7.64
N GLU A 113 -0.48 9.38 -8.34
CA GLU A 113 0.02 10.01 -9.57
C GLU A 113 -0.98 10.01 -10.74
N ALA A 114 -2.12 9.37 -10.54
CA ALA A 114 -3.24 9.39 -11.45
C ALA A 114 -4.11 10.67 -11.29
N GLU A 115 -3.70 11.70 -10.56
CA GLU A 115 -4.35 13.02 -10.66
C GLU A 115 -3.88 13.82 -11.89
N GLY A 116 -4.54 13.61 -13.02
CA GLY A 116 -4.38 14.39 -14.24
C GLY A 116 -5.66 14.37 -15.10
N PRO A 117 -5.86 15.32 -16.01
CA PRO A 117 -7.08 15.41 -16.82
C PRO A 117 -7.31 14.19 -17.73
N ASP A 118 -6.27 13.37 -17.96
CA ASP A 118 -6.34 12.11 -18.71
C ASP A 118 -6.52 10.87 -17.83
N CYS A 119 -6.58 11.03 -16.51
CA CYS A 119 -6.83 9.90 -15.65
C CYS A 119 -8.32 9.59 -15.54
N THR A 120 -8.71 8.61 -16.33
CA THR A 120 -10.03 8.00 -16.32
C THR A 120 -10.17 7.11 -15.08
N PHE A 121 -10.23 7.70 -13.89
CA PHE A 121 -10.69 6.97 -12.73
C PHE A 121 -12.18 6.67 -12.88
N PRO A 122 -12.64 5.45 -12.59
CA PRO A 122 -14.05 5.24 -12.30
C PRO A 122 -14.37 6.04 -11.04
N SER A 123 -15.37 6.92 -11.08
CA SER A 123 -15.93 7.56 -9.88
C SER A 123 -16.31 6.54 -8.80
N ASP A 124 -16.53 5.28 -9.19
CA ASP A 124 -16.81 4.15 -8.31
C ASP A 124 -15.60 3.69 -7.47
N TRP A 125 -14.40 4.20 -7.75
CA TRP A 125 -13.17 4.00 -6.98
C TRP A 125 -12.83 5.18 -6.03
N GLU A 126 -13.64 6.24 -6.00
CA GLU A 126 -13.46 7.35 -5.03
C GLU A 126 -13.73 6.93 -3.57
N THR A 127 -14.22 5.71 -3.34
CA THR A 127 -14.52 5.19 -1.99
C THR A 127 -13.43 4.27 -1.42
N PHE A 128 -12.27 4.15 -2.09
CA PHE A 128 -11.13 3.41 -1.55
C PHE A 128 -10.28 4.37 -0.70
N PRO A 129 -10.18 4.17 0.63
CA PRO A 129 -9.15 4.86 1.38
C PRO A 129 -7.80 4.33 0.89
N ILE A 130 -7.04 5.22 0.28
CA ILE A 130 -5.65 5.01 -0.07
C ILE A 130 -4.87 5.34 1.20
N SER A 131 -3.83 4.57 1.56
CA SER A 131 -2.89 5.06 2.56
C SER A 131 -2.28 6.33 1.97
N GLN A 132 -2.43 7.47 2.67
CA GLN A 132 -1.88 8.71 2.18
C GLN A 132 -0.37 8.52 2.08
N ARG A 133 0.14 8.44 0.86
CA ARG A 133 1.57 8.62 0.68
C ARG A 133 1.86 10.04 1.12
N THR A 134 2.93 10.24 1.88
CA THR A 134 3.42 11.59 2.14
C THR A 134 3.71 12.28 0.80
N SER A 135 3.92 13.59 0.84
CA SER A 135 4.22 14.39 -0.35
C SER A 135 5.20 13.71 -1.33
N PRO A 136 5.04 13.89 -2.66
CA PRO A 136 5.93 13.32 -3.68
C PRO A 136 7.39 13.78 -3.53
N ARG A 137 7.63 14.79 -2.69
CA ARG A 137 8.94 15.28 -2.29
C ARG A 137 9.20 15.03 -0.81
N THR A 138 10.26 14.27 -0.52
CA THR A 138 10.71 13.98 0.85
C THR A 138 11.22 15.22 1.59
N ASP A 139 11.56 16.30 0.88
CA ASP A 139 12.04 17.57 1.44
C ASP A 139 10.94 18.62 1.59
N SER A 140 9.67 18.24 1.41
CA SER A 140 8.55 19.17 1.57
C SER A 140 8.08 19.30 3.01
N ASP A 141 7.55 20.47 3.37
CA ASP A 141 6.97 20.74 4.69
C ASP A 141 5.85 19.74 5.04
N ALA A 142 5.07 19.30 4.05
CA ALA A 142 4.03 18.31 4.24
C ALA A 142 4.59 16.94 4.64
N ALA A 143 5.65 16.46 3.95
CA ALA A 143 6.31 15.21 4.33
C ALA A 143 6.92 15.29 5.72
N MET A 144 7.55 16.42 6.05
CA MET A 144 8.13 16.65 7.38
C MET A 144 7.07 16.67 8.48
N ALA A 145 5.94 17.35 8.25
CA ALA A 145 4.83 17.39 9.18
C ALA A 145 4.23 15.99 9.42
N THR A 146 4.09 15.18 8.35
CA THR A 146 3.59 13.82 8.49
C THR A 146 4.54 12.93 9.28
N ILE A 147 5.84 12.93 8.95
CA ILE A 147 6.84 12.15 9.69
C ILE A 147 6.87 12.55 11.17
N GLN A 148 6.77 13.84 11.46
CA GLN A 148 6.73 14.32 12.82
C GLN A 148 5.48 13.83 13.57
N GLY A 149 4.31 13.85 12.92
CA GLY A 149 3.07 13.28 13.49
C GLY A 149 3.21 11.80 13.82
N TRP A 150 3.73 10.99 12.88
CA TRP A 150 3.95 9.55 13.11
C TRP A 150 4.91 9.28 14.26
N ILE A 151 5.97 10.09 14.42
CA ILE A 151 6.90 9.96 15.55
C ILE A 151 6.20 10.31 16.86
N GLU A 152 5.40 11.39 16.88
CA GLU A 152 4.69 11.83 18.08
C GLU A 152 3.68 10.78 18.55
N GLU A 153 2.89 10.21 17.64
CA GLU A 153 1.94 9.13 17.91
C GLU A 153 2.65 7.86 18.41
N CYS A 154 3.70 7.41 17.69
CA CYS A 154 4.47 6.24 18.07
C CYS A 154 5.07 6.36 19.48
N LEU A 155 5.56 7.54 19.84
CA LEU A 155 6.10 7.81 21.18
C LEU A 155 5.01 7.96 22.26
N ALA A 156 3.79 8.34 21.88
CA ALA A 156 2.68 8.50 22.81
C ALA A 156 1.98 7.16 23.12
N ASP A 157 1.76 6.35 22.08
CA ASP A 157 0.81 5.23 22.14
C ASP A 157 1.50 3.85 22.21
N HIS A 158 2.77 3.73 21.81
CA HIS A 158 3.50 2.47 21.88
C HIS A 158 4.40 2.37 23.11
N GLU A 159 4.02 1.51 24.06
CA GLU A 159 4.75 1.28 25.32
C GLU A 159 6.25 0.98 25.12
N PHE A 160 6.59 0.20 24.09
CA PHE A 160 7.98 -0.14 23.76
C PHE A 160 8.76 1.03 23.15
N CYS A 161 8.10 1.93 22.42
CA CYS A 161 8.75 3.06 21.75
C CYS A 161 8.95 4.24 22.71
N ALA A 162 8.00 4.47 23.62
CA ALA A 162 8.07 5.51 24.64
C ALA A 162 9.26 5.34 25.61
N ALA A 163 9.75 4.11 25.81
CA ALA A 163 10.85 3.80 26.72
C ALA A 163 12.25 4.21 26.20
N ALA A 164 12.40 4.41 24.90
CA ALA A 164 13.70 4.66 24.27
C ALA A 164 14.08 6.15 24.32
N THR A 165 14.64 6.61 25.45
CA THR A 165 15.11 8.00 25.57
C THR A 165 16.46 8.23 24.90
N GLU A 166 17.38 7.26 25.05
CA GLU A 166 18.67 7.15 24.34
C GLU A 166 19.08 5.67 24.25
N GLU A 167 19.63 5.28 23.10
CA GLU A 167 20.11 3.91 22.86
C GLU A 167 21.61 3.91 22.61
N LYS A 168 22.25 2.76 22.81
CA LYS A 168 23.68 2.62 22.50
C LYS A 168 23.87 2.81 21.00
N LEU A 169 24.73 3.75 20.61
CA LEU A 169 24.98 4.02 19.21
C LEU A 169 25.66 2.81 18.53
N PRO A 170 25.32 2.53 17.26
CA PRO A 170 26.08 1.61 16.43
C PRO A 170 27.57 2.02 16.36
N ALA A 171 28.44 1.06 16.02
CA ALA A 171 29.88 1.33 15.87
C ALA A 171 30.20 2.41 14.82
N ARG A 172 29.26 2.66 13.90
CA ARG A 172 29.35 3.63 12.82
C ARG A 172 27.99 4.29 12.64
N VAL A 173 27.97 5.62 12.68
CA VAL A 173 26.77 6.43 12.43
C VAL A 173 27.09 7.50 11.39
N ILE A 174 26.07 7.94 10.64
CA ILE A 174 26.20 9.06 9.72
C ILE A 174 25.72 10.33 10.46
N ASP A 175 26.63 11.27 10.66
CA ASP A 175 26.32 12.60 11.13
C ASP A 175 25.90 13.44 9.91
N VAL A 176 24.59 13.72 9.82
CA VAL A 176 24.00 14.57 8.77
C VAL A 176 24.12 16.06 9.08
N GLY A 177 24.58 16.40 10.30
CA GLY A 177 24.76 17.75 10.82
C GLY A 177 23.50 18.63 10.80
N LEU A 178 23.69 19.94 10.90
CA LEU A 178 22.64 20.96 10.93
C LEU A 178 22.79 21.91 9.72
N GLY A 179 21.79 21.93 8.85
CA GLY A 179 21.76 22.83 7.70
C GLY A 179 22.82 22.52 6.65
N SER A 180 23.84 23.37 6.53
CA SER A 180 24.88 23.29 5.48
C SER A 180 26.15 22.53 5.87
N SER A 181 26.14 21.84 7.00
CA SER A 181 27.28 21.02 7.44
C SER A 181 27.51 19.81 6.55
N ALA A 182 28.77 19.42 6.37
CA ALA A 182 29.12 18.25 5.59
C ALA A 182 28.67 16.95 6.29
N ILE A 183 28.02 16.08 5.53
CA ILE A 183 27.67 14.72 5.97
C ILE A 183 28.96 13.92 6.16
N ARG A 184 29.08 13.21 7.29
CA ARG A 184 30.27 12.41 7.60
C ARG A 184 29.95 11.12 8.34
N LEU A 185 30.77 10.10 8.11
CA LEU A 185 30.80 8.90 8.92
C LEU A 185 31.52 9.18 10.24
N VAL A 186 30.91 8.79 11.36
CA VAL A 186 31.47 8.92 12.70
C VAL A 186 31.54 7.54 13.33
N GLU A 187 32.69 7.23 13.93
CA GLU A 187 32.92 6.05 14.76
C GLU A 187 32.93 6.48 16.23
N PRO A 188 31.76 6.48 16.90
CA PRO A 188 31.69 6.94 18.28
C PRO A 188 32.44 5.99 19.22
N PRO A 189 33.01 6.49 20.33
CA PRO A 189 33.64 5.65 21.33
C PRO A 189 32.72 4.52 21.81
N PRO A 190 33.24 3.33 22.15
CA PRO A 190 32.44 2.23 22.67
C PRO A 190 31.66 2.65 23.92
N GLY A 191 30.35 2.38 23.92
CA GLY A 191 29.47 2.75 25.04
C GLY A 191 28.91 4.17 24.94
N THR A 192 29.03 4.84 23.79
CA THR A 192 28.31 6.08 23.52
C THR A 192 26.81 5.81 23.37
N PHE A 193 25.99 6.62 24.02
CA PHE A 193 24.52 6.60 23.91
C PHE A 193 24.04 7.87 23.19
N GLY A 194 22.92 7.75 22.49
CA GLY A 194 22.29 8.88 21.83
C GLY A 194 21.07 8.47 21.02
N ARG A 195 20.42 9.47 20.41
CA ARG A 195 19.31 9.25 19.48
C ARG A 195 19.84 9.16 18.06
N TYR A 196 19.29 8.20 17.31
CA TYR A 196 19.60 8.01 15.91
C TYR A 196 18.36 7.45 15.19
N ILE A 197 18.33 7.59 13.88
CA ILE A 197 17.28 7.03 13.03
C ILE A 197 17.91 5.94 12.16
N CYS A 198 17.23 4.81 12.05
CA CYS A 198 17.57 3.75 11.11
C CYS A 198 16.70 3.89 9.86
N LEU A 199 17.33 3.87 8.69
CA LEU A 199 16.62 3.75 7.42
C LEU A 199 16.79 2.34 6.87
N SER A 200 15.70 1.57 6.83
CA SER A 200 15.66 0.27 6.15
C SER A 200 15.21 0.49 4.71
N HIS A 201 16.15 0.37 3.77
CA HIS A 201 15.83 0.38 2.34
C HIS A 201 16.04 -1.02 1.75
N CYS A 202 14.99 -1.58 1.14
CA CYS A 202 15.09 -2.80 0.36
C CYS A 202 15.66 -2.46 -1.03
N TRP A 203 16.96 -2.72 -1.21
CA TRP A 203 17.68 -2.45 -2.47
C TRP A 203 17.22 -3.31 -3.67
N GLY A 204 16.26 -4.21 -3.49
CA GLY A 204 15.79 -5.12 -4.54
C GLY A 204 16.82 -6.19 -4.89
N ARG A 205 16.67 -6.82 -6.06
CA ARG A 205 17.59 -7.86 -6.57
C ARG A 205 18.76 -7.29 -7.38
N GLU A 206 18.79 -5.98 -7.60
CA GLU A 206 19.81 -5.31 -8.38
C GLU A 206 20.62 -4.37 -7.48
N GLN A 207 21.94 -4.46 -7.57
CA GLN A 207 22.82 -3.66 -6.73
C GLN A 207 22.96 -2.25 -7.32
N ILE A 208 22.20 -1.31 -6.76
CA ILE A 208 22.03 0.05 -7.30
C ILE A 208 23.21 0.98 -6.94
N ILE A 209 23.95 0.67 -5.87
CA ILE A 209 25.12 1.44 -5.43
C ILE A 209 26.27 0.48 -5.10
N THR A 210 27.46 0.82 -5.58
CA THR A 210 28.70 0.12 -5.23
C THR A 210 29.63 1.14 -4.57
N THR A 211 30.02 0.89 -3.33
CA THR A 211 31.03 1.70 -2.64
C THR A 211 32.41 1.16 -3.03
N THR A 212 33.24 2.00 -3.65
CA THR A 212 34.65 1.72 -3.97
C THR A 212 35.55 1.88 -2.76
#